data_AF-A0A821YZZ8-F1
#
_entry.id   AF-A0A821YZZ8-F1
#
_cell.length_a   1.000
_cell.length_b   1.000
_cell.length_c   1.000
_cell.angle_alpha   90.00
_cell.angle_beta   90.00
_cell.angle_gamma   90.00
#
_symmetry.space_group_name_H-M   'P 1'
#
loop_
_entity.id
_entity.type
_entity.pdbx_description
1 polymer ?
#
loop_
_entity_poly.entity_id
_entity_poly.type
_entity_poly.pdbx_seq_one_letter_code
_entity_poly.pdbx_strand_id
1 'polypeptide(L)'
;MATSNVDANPSLSFNFINKHPLLQKLITWYQQVGTENKDNENKHGFLKHFIDTIANNLTKSSNNLRYSDTIKNFALSLYVLGGKLTYEFIRLNLPGSLPNLTMLNTLISNSNSKISEAEFRFDQLQKHFDDYNVQYAFGSEDTTGIIKQIKYDSTTNTFNGFPTPLDHGVPIKEYYQTNSFDTLKLWFNSIDKSSLLNVHMIQPVQSTHQSIIPSPFLLSAYGIDNTATANDILQRWWYIFNQCLQRNIRIIGFSTDADAKYLRAMRLMSGFFGSLPSFKAHQHPQAFQIKPTSRWPWFYLHEQQLLLFFQDPTHLVTKWRNRLLSSAAELCFGNQFILINHLHDIINNETYSKLDHGLTKSDINPKDRQNFSSCLKLTSADLFQILNDDVNTPGTLIYLQMLKMIILAYVEKKPTIAERMLGVWYFSVEYGLHGSNSKHSIQRKLQKTESDNNLVFPVHHKHRNDRQSSFTQSQSEIDQIDIERIITEAYHEAMDMLDELLSEYVFKQLNSTSKMYDYSSQLSNIDGGEFEIADDDEDETTDDLNIDDDNNDSFSSNDDYSDDDEKDDTRDLINTTKKDFTGMKVFNKIEPHL
;
A
#
# COMPACT_ATOMS: atom_id res chain seq x y z
N MET A 1 -15.47 42.91 -53.81
CA MET A 1 -15.83 41.49 -54.01
C MET A 1 -14.53 40.72 -54.18
N ALA A 2 -14.04 40.18 -53.07
CA ALA A 2 -12.79 39.42 -53.00
C ALA A 2 -13.17 37.95 -52.92
N THR A 3 -12.77 37.17 -53.92
CA THR A 3 -12.82 35.72 -53.92
C THR A 3 -11.74 35.19 -53.00
N SER A 4 -12.16 34.41 -52.01
CA SER A 4 -11.34 33.78 -50.96
C SER A 4 -10.34 32.78 -51.54
N ASN A 5 -9.07 32.98 -51.21
CA ASN A 5 -8.02 31.96 -51.30
C ASN A 5 -8.42 30.76 -50.43
N VAL A 6 -8.70 29.63 -51.09
CA VAL A 6 -8.67 28.31 -50.46
C VAL A 6 -7.22 27.85 -50.56
N ASP A 7 -6.50 27.94 -49.45
CA ASP A 7 -5.08 27.60 -49.36
C ASP A 7 -4.82 26.15 -49.78
N ALA A 8 -3.74 26.00 -50.54
CA ALA A 8 -3.22 24.75 -51.06
C ALA A 8 -2.70 23.86 -49.91
N ASN A 9 -3.45 22.81 -49.57
CA ASN A 9 -2.88 21.68 -48.86
C ASN A 9 -1.84 21.00 -49.77
N PRO A 10 -0.59 20.78 -49.31
CA PRO A 10 0.41 20.07 -50.10
C PRO A 10 -0.12 18.66 -50.35
N SER A 11 -0.40 18.33 -51.61
CA SER A 11 -0.99 17.04 -51.99
C SER A 11 0.00 15.92 -51.65
N LEU A 12 -0.24 15.25 -50.52
CA LEU A 12 0.33 13.95 -50.21
C LEU A 12 0.11 13.02 -51.41
N SER A 13 1.16 12.37 -51.91
CA SER A 13 0.98 11.49 -53.07
C SER A 13 0.00 10.37 -52.72
N PHE A 14 -1.01 10.17 -53.56
CA PHE A 14 -2.04 9.14 -53.37
C PHE A 14 -1.43 7.74 -53.14
N ASN A 15 -0.28 7.48 -53.78
CA ASN A 15 0.51 6.27 -53.63
C ASN A 15 1.10 6.08 -52.22
N PHE A 16 1.41 7.17 -51.51
CA PHE A 16 1.91 7.10 -50.14
C PHE A 16 0.77 6.80 -49.16
N ILE A 17 -0.37 7.48 -49.30
CA ILE A 17 -1.55 7.27 -48.43
C ILE A 17 -2.03 5.81 -48.54
N ASN A 18 -2.07 5.24 -49.74
CA ASN A 18 -2.50 3.85 -49.96
C ASN A 18 -1.54 2.80 -49.37
N LYS A 19 -0.28 3.15 -49.07
CA LYS A 19 0.67 2.25 -48.41
C LYS A 19 0.47 2.19 -46.89
N HIS A 20 -0.32 3.10 -46.31
CA HIS A 20 -0.53 3.22 -44.87
C HIS A 20 -2.03 3.19 -44.54
N PRO A 21 -2.64 2.00 -44.37
CA PRO A 21 -4.09 1.84 -44.19
C PRO A 21 -4.67 2.63 -43.02
N LEU A 22 -3.91 2.79 -41.93
CA LEU A 22 -4.32 3.57 -40.77
C LEU A 22 -4.34 5.08 -41.07
N LEU A 23 -3.36 5.57 -41.83
CA LEU A 23 -3.32 6.96 -42.27
C LEU A 23 -4.49 7.25 -43.23
N GLN A 24 -4.79 6.32 -44.14
CA GLN A 24 -5.93 6.42 -45.05
C GLN A 24 -7.25 6.53 -44.27
N LYS A 25 -7.50 5.61 -43.31
CA LYS A 25 -8.69 5.65 -42.45
C LYS A 25 -8.81 6.96 -41.66
N LEU A 26 -7.69 7.46 -41.13
CA LEU A 26 -7.64 8.71 -40.37
C LEU A 26 -8.03 9.92 -41.23
N ILE A 27 -7.47 10.01 -42.45
CA ILE A 27 -7.75 11.10 -43.39
C ILE A 27 -9.21 11.03 -43.86
N THR A 28 -9.72 9.85 -44.22
CA THR A 28 -11.12 9.66 -44.64
C THR A 28 -12.09 10.06 -43.53
N TRP A 29 -11.84 9.65 -42.29
CA TRP A 29 -12.64 10.04 -41.13
C TRP A 29 -12.64 11.56 -40.94
N TYR A 30 -11.48 12.21 -41.04
CA TYR A 30 -11.38 13.66 -40.86
C TYR A 30 -12.10 14.45 -41.96
N GLN A 31 -12.03 13.98 -43.21
CA GLN A 31 -12.76 14.56 -44.33
C GLN A 31 -14.28 14.47 -44.15
N GLN A 32 -14.78 13.36 -43.58
CA GLN A 32 -16.21 13.16 -43.28
C GLN A 32 -16.69 14.07 -42.13
N VAL A 33 -15.89 14.22 -41.08
CA VAL A 33 -16.24 15.07 -39.91
C VAL A 33 -16.23 16.56 -40.27
N GLY A 34 -15.34 17.00 -41.17
CA GLY A 34 -15.26 18.39 -41.62
C GLY A 34 -16.46 18.85 -42.46
N THR A 35 -17.22 17.92 -43.06
CA THR A 35 -18.41 18.24 -43.88
C THR A 35 -19.71 18.34 -43.08
N GLU A 36 -19.78 17.81 -41.86
CA GLU A 36 -21.05 17.61 -41.16
C GLU A 36 -21.36 18.61 -40.02
N ASN A 37 -20.41 19.41 -39.50
CA ASN A 37 -20.70 20.33 -38.39
C ASN A 37 -19.79 21.57 -38.35
N LYS A 38 -20.31 22.74 -38.75
CA LYS A 38 -19.63 24.04 -38.60
C LYS A 38 -19.58 24.56 -37.14
N ASP A 39 -20.35 23.98 -36.23
CA ASP A 39 -20.47 24.44 -34.84
C ASP A 39 -19.56 23.69 -33.84
N ASN A 40 -18.69 22.78 -34.31
CA ASN A 40 -17.85 21.91 -33.45
C ASN A 40 -16.33 22.03 -33.68
N GLU A 41 -15.85 23.17 -34.20
CA GLU A 41 -14.40 23.38 -34.49
C GLU A 41 -13.49 23.12 -33.28
N ASN A 42 -13.98 23.31 -32.04
CA ASN A 42 -13.20 23.07 -30.81
C ASN A 42 -13.09 21.59 -30.39
N LYS A 43 -14.01 20.71 -30.82
CA LYS A 43 -14.04 19.31 -30.34
C LYS A 43 -12.92 18.43 -30.91
N HIS A 44 -12.33 18.81 -32.05
CA HIS A 44 -11.31 18.03 -32.74
C HIS A 44 -9.99 18.77 -32.94
N GLY A 45 -9.75 19.85 -32.17
CA GLY A 45 -8.57 20.71 -32.34
C GLY A 45 -7.23 19.96 -32.30
N PHE A 46 -7.07 19.02 -31.36
CA PHE A 46 -5.86 18.19 -31.30
C PHE A 46 -5.71 17.29 -32.52
N LEU A 47 -6.80 16.63 -32.96
CA LEU A 47 -6.74 15.66 -34.05
C LEU A 47 -6.48 16.34 -35.40
N LYS A 48 -7.07 17.52 -35.63
CA LYS A 48 -6.73 18.40 -36.76
C LYS A 48 -5.24 18.74 -36.74
N HIS A 49 -4.75 19.25 -35.61
CA HIS A 49 -3.33 19.59 -35.43
C HIS A 49 -2.39 18.40 -35.63
N PHE A 50 -2.81 17.20 -35.22
CA PHE A 50 -2.09 15.95 -35.41
C PHE A 50 -2.00 15.57 -36.90
N ILE A 51 -3.12 15.66 -37.63
CA ILE A 51 -3.18 15.40 -39.08
C ILE A 51 -2.35 16.44 -39.85
N ASP A 52 -2.48 17.73 -39.50
CA ASP A 52 -1.69 18.81 -40.11
C ASP A 52 -0.19 18.61 -39.87
N THR A 53 0.19 18.12 -38.68
CA THR A 53 1.58 17.76 -38.39
C THR A 53 2.07 16.63 -39.30
N ILE A 54 1.27 15.58 -39.49
CA ILE A 54 1.59 14.46 -40.39
C ILE A 54 1.76 14.98 -41.83
N ALA A 55 0.77 15.72 -42.34
CA ALA A 55 0.79 16.24 -43.71
C ALA A 55 2.04 17.12 -43.95
N ASN A 56 2.35 18.01 -43.02
CA ASN A 56 3.54 18.87 -43.11
C ASN A 56 4.84 18.07 -43.04
N ASN A 57 4.92 17.04 -42.20
CA ASN A 57 6.13 16.25 -42.01
C ASN A 57 6.41 15.29 -43.16
N LEU A 58 5.36 14.77 -43.80
CA LEU A 58 5.48 13.88 -44.96
C LEU A 58 6.00 14.60 -46.22
N THR A 59 5.92 15.94 -46.28
CA THR A 59 6.58 16.73 -47.33
C THR A 59 8.08 16.93 -47.11
N LYS A 60 8.60 16.55 -45.94
CA LYS A 60 9.98 16.80 -45.52
C LYS A 60 10.79 15.51 -45.54
N SER A 61 12.11 15.65 -45.63
CA SER A 61 13.01 14.53 -45.37
C SER A 61 12.93 14.09 -43.90
N SER A 62 13.24 12.82 -43.65
CA SER A 62 13.20 12.20 -42.31
C SER A 62 14.03 12.93 -41.25
N ASN A 63 15.07 13.68 -41.66
CA ASN A 63 15.94 14.45 -40.76
C ASN A 63 15.36 15.84 -40.40
N ASN A 64 14.29 16.28 -41.05
CA ASN A 64 13.72 17.62 -40.93
C ASN A 64 12.30 17.63 -40.35
N LEU A 65 11.86 16.53 -39.75
CA LEU A 65 10.56 16.44 -39.11
C LEU A 65 10.49 17.42 -37.93
N ARG A 66 9.38 18.15 -37.83
CA ARG A 66 9.15 19.11 -36.76
C ARG A 66 7.86 18.77 -36.03
N TYR A 67 7.90 18.87 -34.71
CA TYR A 67 6.78 18.56 -33.84
C TYR A 67 6.53 19.76 -32.93
N SER A 68 5.27 20.13 -32.79
CA SER A 68 4.83 21.12 -31.80
C SER A 68 4.89 20.53 -30.38
N ASP A 69 4.85 21.39 -29.36
CA ASP A 69 4.89 20.93 -27.97
C ASP A 69 3.67 20.08 -27.60
N THR A 70 2.50 20.36 -28.17
CA THR A 70 1.30 19.51 -28.01
C THR A 70 1.55 18.08 -28.49
N ILE A 71 2.21 17.91 -29.65
CA ILE A 71 2.53 16.59 -30.20
C ILE A 71 3.62 15.90 -29.38
N LYS A 72 4.63 16.66 -28.91
CA LYS A 72 5.67 16.12 -28.02
C LYS A 72 5.08 15.65 -26.69
N ASN A 73 4.17 16.41 -26.09
CA ASN A 73 3.50 16.05 -24.83
C ASN A 73 2.60 14.82 -25.01
N PHE A 74 1.87 14.74 -26.13
CA PHE A 74 1.12 13.54 -26.50
C PHE A 74 2.04 12.33 -26.68
N ALA A 75 3.16 12.50 -27.40
CA ALA A 75 4.15 11.45 -27.63
C ALA A 75 4.74 10.92 -26.31
N LEU A 76 5.12 11.83 -25.39
CA LEU A 76 5.59 11.48 -24.04
C LEU A 76 4.52 10.72 -23.26
N SER A 77 3.28 11.22 -23.25
CA SER A 77 2.17 10.57 -22.54
C SER A 77 1.87 9.18 -23.09
N LEU A 78 1.85 9.03 -24.42
CA LEU A 78 1.65 7.76 -25.09
C LEU A 78 2.78 6.76 -24.79
N TYR A 79 4.03 7.22 -24.76
CA TYR A 79 5.17 6.37 -24.42
C TYR A 79 5.16 5.93 -22.95
N VAL A 80 4.84 6.83 -22.03
CA VAL A 80 4.81 6.55 -20.59
C VAL A 80 3.63 5.65 -20.21
N LEU A 81 2.43 5.93 -20.73
CA LEU A 81 1.20 5.20 -20.39
C LEU A 81 0.98 3.96 -21.24
N GLY A 82 1.26 4.05 -22.55
CA GLY A 82 1.08 2.95 -23.50
C GLY A 82 2.31 2.04 -23.64
N GLY A 83 3.48 2.48 -23.18
CA GLY A 83 4.73 1.73 -23.30
C GLY A 83 5.38 1.83 -24.69
N LYS A 84 6.63 1.36 -24.76
CA LYS A 84 7.46 1.44 -25.98
C LYS A 84 6.83 0.75 -27.19
N LEU A 85 6.23 -0.42 -27.02
CA LEU A 85 5.67 -1.20 -28.13
C LEU A 85 4.47 -0.48 -28.77
N THR A 86 3.54 0.02 -27.96
CA THR A 86 2.40 0.81 -28.42
C THR A 86 2.85 2.08 -29.13
N TYR A 87 3.84 2.77 -28.55
CA TYR A 87 4.42 3.97 -29.13
C TYR A 87 5.03 3.71 -30.52
N GLU A 88 5.89 2.70 -30.63
CA GLU A 88 6.54 2.33 -31.89
C GLU A 88 5.53 1.83 -32.92
N PHE A 89 4.52 1.06 -32.51
CA PHE A 89 3.44 0.62 -33.38
C PHE A 89 2.75 1.81 -34.04
N ILE A 90 2.33 2.82 -33.26
CA ILE A 90 1.68 4.01 -33.80
C ILE A 90 2.65 4.82 -34.67
N ARG A 91 3.89 5.03 -34.22
CA ARG A 91 4.91 5.81 -34.95
C ARG A 91 5.23 5.21 -36.32
N LEU A 92 5.35 3.89 -36.40
CA LEU A 92 5.68 3.19 -37.65
C LEU A 92 4.49 3.11 -38.61
N ASN A 93 3.27 2.98 -38.08
CA ASN A 93 2.06 2.91 -38.91
C ASN A 93 1.52 4.28 -39.35
N LEU A 94 1.91 5.36 -38.66
CA LEU A 94 1.61 6.74 -39.02
C LEU A 94 2.91 7.54 -39.22
N PRO A 95 3.60 7.39 -40.37
CA PRO A 95 4.88 8.06 -40.56
C PRO A 95 4.77 9.58 -40.47
N GLY A 96 5.74 10.22 -39.82
CA GLY A 96 5.75 11.68 -39.62
C GLY A 96 4.84 12.19 -38.49
N SER A 97 4.08 11.30 -37.83
CA SER A 97 3.15 11.68 -36.75
C SER A 97 3.82 11.92 -35.41
N LEU A 98 4.79 11.08 -35.03
CA LEU A 98 5.42 11.07 -33.71
C LEU A 98 6.96 11.18 -33.81
N PRO A 99 7.63 11.79 -32.82
CA PRO A 99 9.09 11.83 -32.72
C PRO A 99 9.73 10.44 -32.72
N ASN A 100 10.97 10.33 -33.18
CA ASN A 100 11.75 9.11 -32.98
C ASN A 100 12.19 8.95 -31.51
N LEU A 101 12.63 7.74 -31.13
CA LEU A 101 13.04 7.43 -29.76
C LEU A 101 14.21 8.30 -29.26
N THR A 102 15.14 8.68 -30.13
CA THR A 102 16.27 9.55 -29.75
C THR A 102 15.78 10.94 -29.32
N MET A 103 14.87 11.53 -30.10
CA MET A 103 14.24 12.80 -29.77
C MET A 103 13.39 12.66 -28.51
N LEU A 104 12.66 11.55 -28.35
CA LEU A 104 11.87 11.30 -27.15
C LEU A 104 12.74 11.19 -25.90
N ASN A 105 13.85 10.45 -25.97
CA ASN A 105 14.83 10.34 -24.90
C ASN A 105 15.45 11.70 -24.57
N THR A 106 15.68 12.55 -25.58
CA THR A 106 16.16 13.92 -25.38
C THR A 106 15.10 14.77 -24.68
N LEU A 107 13.82 14.63 -25.04
CA LEU A 107 12.71 15.31 -24.35
C LEU A 107 12.58 14.86 -22.90
N ILE A 108 12.71 13.56 -22.63
CA ILE A 108 12.71 13.01 -21.28
C ILE A 108 13.91 13.55 -20.49
N SER A 109 15.10 13.51 -21.08
CA SER A 109 16.34 13.94 -20.42
C SER A 109 16.37 15.45 -20.14
N ASN A 110 15.80 16.26 -21.03
CA ASN A 110 15.69 17.71 -20.89
C ASN A 110 14.48 18.14 -20.05
N SER A 111 13.61 17.21 -19.65
CA SER A 111 12.51 17.54 -18.77
C SER A 111 13.06 17.86 -17.37
N ASN A 112 12.48 18.85 -16.69
CA ASN A 112 12.76 19.14 -15.27
C ASN A 112 12.28 18.03 -14.32
N SER A 113 11.98 16.84 -14.87
CA SER A 113 11.42 15.69 -14.19
C SER A 113 12.46 14.61 -13.88
N LYS A 114 13.74 14.80 -14.24
CA LYS A 114 14.80 13.90 -13.79
C LYS A 114 14.87 13.95 -12.25
N ILE A 115 14.83 12.78 -11.64
CA ILE A 115 14.94 12.60 -10.20
C ILE A 115 16.35 12.10 -9.92
N SER A 116 17.07 12.79 -9.04
CA SER A 116 18.34 12.32 -8.52
C SER A 116 18.14 11.54 -7.22
N GLU A 117 18.94 10.49 -7.02
CA GLU A 117 18.94 9.73 -5.77
C GLU A 117 19.25 10.65 -4.59
N ALA A 118 18.54 10.45 -3.48
CA ALA A 118 18.69 11.21 -2.22
C ALA A 118 18.41 12.72 -2.30
N GLU A 119 17.95 13.23 -3.44
CA GLU A 119 17.54 14.62 -3.56
C GLU A 119 16.13 14.83 -2.99
N PHE A 120 15.96 15.89 -2.20
CA PHE A 120 14.65 16.39 -1.79
C PHE A 120 14.21 17.54 -2.70
N ARG A 121 13.15 17.32 -3.47
CA ARG A 121 12.67 18.22 -4.54
C ARG A 121 11.68 19.27 -4.05
N PHE A 122 12.06 20.04 -3.02
CA PHE A 122 11.14 21.00 -2.37
C PHE A 122 10.70 22.15 -3.27
N ASP A 123 11.56 22.63 -4.18
CA ASP A 123 11.21 23.75 -5.07
C ASP A 123 10.20 23.30 -6.14
N GLN A 124 10.36 22.07 -6.64
CA GLN A 124 9.40 21.46 -7.56
C GLN A 124 8.08 21.13 -6.84
N LEU A 125 8.15 20.73 -5.57
CA LEU A 125 6.97 20.55 -4.73
C LEU A 125 6.21 21.86 -4.55
N GLN A 126 6.91 22.98 -4.28
CA GLN A 126 6.29 24.30 -4.17
C GLN A 126 5.56 24.68 -5.46
N LYS A 127 6.24 24.55 -6.61
CA LYS A 127 5.63 24.81 -7.91
C LYS A 127 4.36 23.96 -8.12
N HIS A 128 4.42 22.67 -7.77
CA HIS A 128 3.26 21.78 -7.84
C HIS A 128 2.11 22.28 -6.95
N PHE A 129 2.38 22.75 -5.73
CA PHE A 129 1.34 23.28 -4.85
C PHE A 129 0.76 24.61 -5.36
N ASP A 130 1.60 25.49 -5.91
CA ASP A 130 1.21 26.76 -6.50
C ASP A 130 0.33 26.56 -7.75
N ASP A 131 0.70 25.63 -8.64
CA ASP A 131 -0.02 25.32 -9.89
C ASP A 131 -1.46 24.85 -9.62
N TYR A 132 -1.71 24.20 -8.48
CA TYR A 132 -3.03 23.73 -8.06
C TYR A 132 -3.70 24.58 -6.97
N ASN A 133 -3.02 25.63 -6.48
CA ASN A 133 -3.48 26.49 -5.38
C ASN A 133 -3.83 25.70 -4.09
N VAL A 134 -2.97 24.76 -3.69
CA VAL A 134 -3.12 23.96 -2.46
C VAL A 134 -2.07 24.38 -1.43
N GLN A 135 -2.41 24.29 -0.13
CA GLN A 135 -1.49 24.65 0.96
C GLN A 135 -1.28 23.54 1.99
N TYR A 136 -2.18 22.56 2.06
CA TYR A 136 -2.12 21.49 3.06
C TYR A 136 -1.69 20.18 2.42
N ALA A 137 -0.86 19.41 3.13
CA ALA A 137 -0.40 18.13 2.64
C ALA A 137 -0.21 17.10 3.76
N PHE A 138 -0.24 15.84 3.37
CA PHE A 138 0.17 14.71 4.20
C PHE A 138 1.48 14.14 3.65
N GLY A 139 2.44 13.85 4.53
CA GLY A 139 3.65 13.12 4.15
C GLY A 139 3.41 11.62 4.25
N SER A 140 3.98 10.85 3.33
CA SER A 140 3.96 9.39 3.39
C SER A 140 5.36 8.84 3.17
N GLU A 141 5.76 7.91 4.02
CA GLU A 141 7.07 7.25 3.94
C GLU A 141 6.87 5.73 3.94
N ASP A 142 7.43 5.07 2.93
CA ASP A 142 7.41 3.62 2.80
C ASP A 142 8.66 3.11 2.07
N THR A 143 8.96 1.81 2.24
CA THR A 143 10.11 1.14 1.66
C THR A 143 9.68 0.03 0.73
N THR A 144 10.22 0.01 -0.49
CA THR A 144 9.96 -1.04 -1.47
C THR A 144 11.21 -1.84 -1.82
N GLY A 145 11.03 -3.11 -2.20
CA GLY A 145 12.11 -3.98 -2.67
C GLY A 145 12.56 -3.60 -4.07
N ILE A 146 13.87 -3.57 -4.30
CA ILE A 146 14.48 -3.26 -5.60
C ILE A 146 15.50 -4.32 -6.02
N ILE A 147 15.73 -4.42 -7.32
CA ILE A 147 16.80 -5.24 -7.88
C ILE A 147 18.14 -4.61 -7.51
N LYS A 148 19.01 -5.40 -6.85
CA LYS A 148 20.36 -4.98 -6.43
C LYS A 148 21.24 -4.68 -7.65
N GLN A 149 21.32 -3.42 -8.04
CA GLN A 149 22.14 -2.98 -9.17
C GLN A 149 22.83 -1.66 -8.85
N ILE A 150 24.12 -1.57 -9.21
CA ILE A 150 24.86 -0.31 -9.19
C ILE A 150 24.85 0.26 -10.60
N LYS A 151 24.51 1.55 -10.73
CA LYS A 151 24.55 2.28 -12.00
C LYS A 151 25.40 3.54 -11.85
N TYR A 152 26.22 3.81 -12.85
CA TYR A 152 26.98 5.05 -12.95
C TYR A 152 26.11 6.13 -13.61
N ASP A 153 25.99 7.30 -12.98
CA ASP A 153 25.46 8.52 -13.59
C ASP A 153 26.63 9.40 -14.03
N SER A 154 26.84 9.48 -15.34
CA SER A 154 27.90 10.30 -15.94
C SER A 154 27.68 11.80 -15.79
N THR A 155 26.46 12.24 -15.48
CA THR A 155 26.13 13.66 -15.32
C THR A 155 26.71 14.22 -14.03
N THR A 156 26.58 13.46 -12.95
CA THR A 156 27.02 13.81 -11.59
C THR A 156 28.33 13.13 -11.21
N ASN A 157 28.83 12.22 -12.05
CA ASN A 157 29.97 11.36 -11.77
C ASN A 157 29.78 10.56 -10.46
N THR A 158 28.58 9.98 -10.29
CA THR A 158 28.18 9.25 -9.09
C THR A 158 27.79 7.82 -9.38
N PHE A 159 27.90 6.97 -8.37
CA PHE A 159 27.45 5.58 -8.42
C PHE A 159 26.20 5.40 -7.54
N ASN A 160 25.07 5.10 -8.19
CA ASN A 160 23.78 4.92 -7.55
C ASN A 160 23.52 3.44 -7.30
N GLY A 161 22.77 3.09 -6.25
CA GLY A 161 22.41 1.71 -5.90
C GLY A 161 23.13 1.11 -4.69
N PHE A 162 23.99 1.89 -4.03
CA PHE A 162 24.43 1.60 -2.66
C PHE A 162 23.44 2.21 -1.64
N PRO A 163 23.36 1.68 -0.41
CA PRO A 163 22.65 2.35 0.67
C PRO A 163 23.19 3.75 0.88
N THR A 164 22.33 4.77 0.83
CA THR A 164 22.74 6.16 0.99
C THR A 164 22.92 6.46 2.48
N PRO A 165 24.10 6.95 2.91
CA PRO A 165 24.32 7.36 4.29
C PRO A 165 23.39 8.50 4.70
N LEU A 166 23.02 8.51 5.97
CA LEU A 166 22.15 9.53 6.54
C LEU A 166 22.96 10.48 7.43
N ASP A 167 22.73 11.78 7.26
CA ASP A 167 23.14 12.83 8.19
C ASP A 167 21.91 13.37 8.91
N HIS A 168 21.82 13.14 10.22
CA HIS A 168 20.61 13.46 11.02
C HIS A 168 19.32 12.96 10.34
N GLY A 169 19.34 11.72 9.84
CA GLY A 169 18.21 11.10 9.16
C GLY A 169 17.92 11.58 7.74
N VAL A 170 18.58 12.63 7.27
CA VAL A 170 18.46 13.12 5.89
C VAL A 170 19.53 12.43 5.04
N PRO A 171 19.19 11.83 3.88
CA PRO A 171 20.17 11.18 3.02
C PRO A 171 21.14 12.20 2.40
N ILE A 172 22.41 11.82 2.29
CA ILE A 172 23.43 12.68 1.71
C ILE A 172 23.42 12.53 0.19
N LYS A 173 22.98 13.57 -0.52
CA LYS A 173 22.96 13.63 -1.98
C LYS A 173 24.38 13.44 -2.54
N GLU A 174 24.50 12.66 -3.61
CA GLU A 174 25.75 12.43 -4.36
C GLU A 174 26.91 11.87 -3.50
N TYR A 175 26.62 11.17 -2.39
CA TYR A 175 27.65 10.65 -1.47
C TYR A 175 28.71 9.78 -2.17
N TYR A 176 28.30 8.94 -3.12
CA TYR A 176 29.18 8.05 -3.88
C TYR A 176 29.75 8.71 -5.14
N GLN A 177 30.13 9.97 -5.03
CA GLN A 177 30.89 10.68 -6.06
C GLN A 177 32.39 10.44 -5.85
N THR A 178 33.11 10.03 -6.90
CA THR A 178 34.57 9.86 -6.80
C THR A 178 35.25 9.98 -8.14
N ASN A 179 36.48 10.51 -8.11
CA ASN A 179 37.43 10.47 -9.23
C ASN A 179 38.51 9.39 -9.04
N SER A 180 38.46 8.63 -7.94
CA SER A 180 39.46 7.64 -7.55
C SER A 180 38.96 6.21 -7.77
N PHE A 181 39.69 5.46 -8.59
CA PHE A 181 39.44 4.03 -8.78
C PHE A 181 39.61 3.23 -7.49
N ASP A 182 40.57 3.60 -6.63
CA ASP A 182 40.79 2.90 -5.36
C ASP A 182 39.59 3.08 -4.42
N THR A 183 39.04 4.29 -4.35
CA THR A 183 37.82 4.57 -3.58
C THR A 183 36.62 3.78 -4.12
N LEU A 184 36.47 3.74 -5.45
CA LEU A 184 35.43 2.95 -6.10
C LEU A 184 35.59 1.45 -5.77
N LYS A 185 36.80 0.91 -5.89
CA LYS A 185 37.12 -0.48 -5.58
C LYS A 185 36.83 -0.80 -4.11
N LEU A 186 37.14 0.11 -3.19
CA LEU A 186 36.81 -0.04 -1.78
C LEU A 186 35.29 -0.16 -1.59
N TRP A 187 34.48 0.71 -2.17
CA TRP A 187 33.01 0.64 -2.04
C TRP A 187 32.44 -0.67 -2.57
N PHE A 188 32.85 -1.10 -3.77
CA PHE A 188 32.38 -2.35 -4.37
C PHE A 188 32.74 -3.60 -3.55
N ASN A 189 33.82 -3.54 -2.77
CA ASN A 189 34.29 -4.67 -1.95
C ASN A 189 33.75 -4.63 -0.51
N SER A 190 33.30 -3.48 -0.01
CA SER A 190 32.97 -3.29 1.40
C SER A 190 31.52 -2.92 1.68
N ILE A 191 30.76 -2.49 0.67
CA ILE A 191 29.40 -2.01 0.83
C ILE A 191 28.45 -2.92 0.06
N ASP A 192 27.46 -3.45 0.76
CA ASP A 192 26.40 -4.22 0.14
C ASP A 192 25.54 -3.34 -0.77
N LYS A 193 25.11 -3.89 -1.90
CA LYS A 193 24.16 -3.23 -2.80
C LYS A 193 22.81 -3.09 -2.10
N SER A 194 22.16 -1.94 -2.31
CA SER A 194 20.84 -1.69 -1.75
C SER A 194 19.80 -2.66 -2.33
N SER A 195 19.07 -3.36 -1.46
CA SER A 195 17.88 -4.14 -1.83
C SER A 195 16.57 -3.40 -1.60
N LEU A 196 16.64 -2.23 -0.97
CA LEU A 196 15.47 -1.49 -0.53
C LEU A 196 15.58 -0.04 -1.01
N LEU A 197 14.46 0.53 -1.42
CA LEU A 197 14.33 1.93 -1.79
C LEU A 197 13.35 2.58 -0.81
N ASN A 198 13.82 3.56 -0.05
CA ASN A 198 12.95 4.38 0.78
C ASN A 198 12.35 5.49 -0.08
N VAL A 199 11.04 5.69 0.00
CA VAL A 199 10.29 6.61 -0.86
C VAL A 199 9.50 7.58 0.01
N HIS A 200 9.62 8.86 -0.31
CA HIS A 200 8.95 9.96 0.37
C HIS A 200 7.95 10.60 -0.59
N MET A 201 6.67 10.46 -0.29
CA MET A 201 5.58 11.06 -1.06
C MET A 201 4.93 12.19 -0.25
N ILE A 202 4.52 13.26 -0.93
CA ILE A 202 3.70 14.33 -0.35
C ILE A 202 2.36 14.33 -1.07
N GLN A 203 1.29 14.02 -0.34
CA GLN A 203 -0.08 14.01 -0.84
C GLN A 203 -0.76 15.35 -0.51
N PRO A 204 -1.14 16.14 -1.51
CA PRO A 204 -1.97 17.33 -1.28
C PRO A 204 -3.31 16.95 -0.65
N VAL A 205 -3.76 17.74 0.32
CA VAL A 205 -5.06 17.59 0.98
C VAL A 205 -6.04 18.56 0.36
N GLN A 206 -7.18 18.04 -0.10
CA GLN A 206 -8.21 18.80 -0.79
C GLN A 206 -8.77 19.91 0.12
N SER A 207 -8.82 21.14 -0.38
CA SER A 207 -9.63 22.20 0.23
C SER A 207 -11.08 22.12 -0.26
N THR A 208 -12.03 22.57 0.55
CA THR A 208 -13.47 22.57 0.25
C THR A 208 -13.86 23.27 -1.07
N HIS A 209 -12.95 24.02 -1.68
CA HIS A 209 -13.18 24.82 -2.88
C HIS A 209 -12.59 24.21 -4.17
N GLN A 210 -11.91 23.06 -4.09
CA GLN A 210 -11.29 22.43 -5.25
C GLN A 210 -12.05 21.19 -5.71
N SER A 211 -12.41 21.14 -6.98
CA SER A 211 -13.00 19.96 -7.63
C SER A 211 -11.98 18.92 -8.06
N ILE A 212 -10.69 19.27 -8.07
CA ILE A 212 -9.58 18.41 -8.51
C ILE A 212 -8.59 18.25 -7.36
N ILE A 213 -8.34 17.00 -6.97
CA ILE A 213 -7.26 16.67 -6.03
C ILE A 213 -5.97 16.51 -6.87
N PRO A 214 -4.91 17.27 -6.59
CA PRO A 214 -3.65 17.09 -7.30
C PRO A 214 -3.06 15.72 -6.95
N SER A 215 -2.32 15.16 -7.92
CA SER A 215 -1.62 13.90 -7.70
C SER A 215 -0.58 14.02 -6.58
N PRO A 216 -0.33 12.94 -5.82
CA PRO A 216 0.79 12.90 -4.89
C PRO A 216 2.11 13.17 -5.62
N PHE A 217 3.03 13.82 -4.90
CA PHE A 217 4.32 14.25 -5.41
C PHE A 217 5.45 13.43 -4.80
N LEU A 218 6.32 12.85 -5.63
CA LEU A 218 7.53 12.17 -5.17
C LEU A 218 8.58 13.20 -4.74
N LEU A 219 8.76 13.33 -3.43
CA LEU A 219 9.67 14.29 -2.83
C LEU A 219 11.11 13.81 -2.86
N SER A 220 11.35 12.55 -2.50
CA SER A 220 12.70 11.95 -2.49
C SER A 220 12.63 10.43 -2.55
N ALA A 221 13.66 9.80 -3.12
CA ALA A 221 13.87 8.35 -3.07
C ALA A 221 15.36 8.02 -3.00
N TYR A 222 15.73 7.01 -2.20
CA TYR A 222 17.13 6.60 -2.04
C TYR A 222 17.27 5.16 -1.51
N GLY A 223 18.38 4.51 -1.87
CA GLY A 223 18.71 3.18 -1.39
C GLY A 223 18.96 3.15 0.12
N ILE A 224 18.50 2.10 0.82
CA ILE A 224 18.71 1.90 2.26
C ILE A 224 19.08 0.45 2.60
N ASP A 225 19.66 0.27 3.79
CA ASP A 225 20.04 -1.01 4.37
C ASP A 225 19.18 -1.40 5.60
N ASN A 226 18.05 -0.70 5.80
CA ASN A 226 17.14 -0.86 6.94
C ASN A 226 17.74 -0.57 8.34
N THR A 227 18.90 0.11 8.42
CA THR A 227 19.54 0.44 9.72
C THR A 227 19.00 1.71 10.38
N ALA A 228 18.22 2.51 9.65
CA ALA A 228 17.69 3.79 10.15
C ALA A 228 16.90 3.63 11.46
N THR A 229 17.21 4.48 12.44
CA THR A 229 16.59 4.46 13.75
C THR A 229 15.34 5.34 13.81
N ALA A 230 14.57 5.23 14.89
CA ALA A 230 13.46 6.14 15.16
C ALA A 230 13.91 7.62 15.27
N ASN A 231 15.13 7.88 15.74
CA ASN A 231 15.67 9.24 15.81
C ASN A 231 15.96 9.80 14.42
N ASP A 232 16.51 8.98 13.51
CA ASP A 232 16.75 9.37 12.12
C ASP A 232 15.43 9.73 11.42
N ILE A 233 14.40 8.92 11.62
CA ILE A 233 13.05 9.19 11.10
C ILE A 233 12.52 10.54 11.61
N LEU A 234 12.62 10.80 12.91
CA LEU A 234 12.15 12.04 13.53
C LEU A 234 12.85 13.28 12.98
N GLN A 235 14.18 13.22 12.88
CA GLN A 235 14.97 14.33 12.32
C GLN A 235 14.62 14.57 10.85
N ARG A 236 14.40 13.51 10.06
CA ARG A 236 13.96 13.59 8.68
C ARG A 236 12.57 14.22 8.55
N TRP A 237 11.58 13.77 9.32
CA TRP A 237 10.24 14.36 9.31
C TRP A 237 10.25 15.83 9.70
N TRP A 238 11.08 16.19 10.69
CA TRP A 238 11.26 17.59 11.07
C TRP A 238 11.89 18.43 9.95
N TYR A 239 12.91 17.90 9.29
CA TYR A 239 13.53 18.53 8.13
C TYR A 239 12.49 18.79 7.02
N ILE A 240 11.71 17.76 6.65
CA ILE A 240 10.62 17.86 5.66
C ILE A 240 9.60 18.92 6.09
N PHE A 241 9.13 18.86 7.34
CA PHE A 241 8.17 19.82 7.87
C PHE A 241 8.65 21.26 7.73
N ASN A 242 9.89 21.56 8.15
CA ASN A 242 10.43 22.92 8.11
C ASN A 242 10.66 23.41 6.68
N GLN A 243 11.18 22.56 5.79
CA GLN A 243 11.42 22.91 4.39
C GLN A 243 10.11 23.20 3.63
N CYS A 244 9.05 22.44 3.92
CA CYS A 244 7.71 22.70 3.41
C CYS A 244 7.13 23.99 3.99
N LEU A 245 7.26 24.21 5.31
CA LEU A 245 6.76 25.39 6.01
C LEU A 245 7.35 26.69 5.44
N GLN A 246 8.66 26.70 5.14
CA GLN A 246 9.35 27.84 4.51
C GLN A 246 8.80 28.16 3.12
N ARG A 247 8.17 27.19 2.45
CA ARG A 247 7.57 27.31 1.11
C ARG A 247 6.05 27.46 1.16
N ASN A 248 5.51 27.82 2.32
CA ASN A 248 4.07 27.97 2.56
C ASN A 248 3.25 26.67 2.33
N ILE A 249 3.88 25.52 2.50
CA ILE A 249 3.21 24.21 2.50
C ILE A 249 3.11 23.72 3.93
N ARG A 250 1.89 23.47 4.40
CA ARG A 250 1.61 22.96 5.75
C ARG A 250 1.43 21.44 5.71
N ILE A 251 2.47 20.73 6.15
CA ILE A 251 2.36 19.30 6.43
C ILE A 251 1.51 19.13 7.70
N ILE A 252 0.35 18.50 7.58
CA ILE A 252 -0.57 18.27 8.71
C ILE A 252 -0.29 16.94 9.43
N GLY A 253 0.51 16.06 8.81
CA GLY A 253 0.86 14.79 9.41
C GLY A 253 1.68 13.87 8.50
N PHE A 254 2.07 12.72 9.06
CA PHE A 254 2.82 11.67 8.37
C PHE A 254 2.11 10.32 8.47
N SER A 255 2.10 9.57 7.37
CA SER A 255 1.58 8.21 7.29
C SER A 255 2.68 7.22 6.95
N THR A 256 2.81 6.14 7.70
CA THR A 256 3.79 5.09 7.40
C THR A 256 3.25 3.71 7.63
N ASP A 257 4.05 2.72 7.26
CA ASP A 257 3.84 1.35 7.66
C ASP A 257 4.06 1.15 9.18
N ALA A 258 3.67 -0.02 9.68
CA ALA A 258 3.60 -0.33 11.11
C ALA A 258 4.89 -0.95 11.70
N ASP A 259 6.05 -0.63 11.13
CA ASP A 259 7.34 -1.05 11.68
C ASP A 259 7.63 -0.39 13.03
N ALA A 260 8.35 -1.10 13.89
CA ALA A 260 8.68 -0.65 15.24
C ALA A 260 9.41 0.70 15.28
N LYS A 261 10.28 0.97 14.30
CA LYS A 261 11.03 2.24 14.18
C LYS A 261 10.11 3.43 13.90
N TYR A 262 9.14 3.28 12.99
CA TYR A 262 8.16 4.32 12.67
C TYR A 262 7.16 4.51 13.81
N LEU A 263 6.65 3.42 14.38
CA LEU A 263 5.78 3.46 15.56
C LEU A 263 6.43 4.20 16.73
N ARG A 264 7.72 3.95 16.98
CA ARG A 264 8.47 4.67 18.00
C ARG A 264 8.63 6.15 17.67
N ALA A 265 8.90 6.50 16.41
CA ALA A 265 8.96 7.89 15.96
C ALA A 265 7.62 8.61 16.16
N MET A 266 6.51 8.03 15.68
CA MET A 266 5.16 8.57 15.86
C MET A 266 4.85 8.87 17.33
N ARG A 267 5.11 7.91 18.23
CA ARG A 267 4.88 8.07 19.68
C ARG A 267 5.69 9.21 20.29
N LEU A 268 6.97 9.29 19.94
CA LEU A 268 7.87 10.33 20.45
C LEU A 268 7.47 11.72 19.96
N MET A 269 7.02 11.84 18.70
CA MET A 269 6.66 13.13 18.12
C MET A 269 5.28 13.63 18.57
N SER A 270 4.33 12.72 18.81
CA SER A 270 2.99 13.07 19.33
C SER A 270 2.94 13.29 20.84
N GLY A 271 4.03 12.99 21.56
CA GLY A 271 4.09 13.05 23.02
C GLY A 271 3.34 11.89 23.70
N PHE A 272 3.11 10.79 22.99
CA PHE A 272 2.37 9.63 23.47
C PHE A 272 3.30 8.70 24.27
N PHE A 273 3.17 8.70 25.61
CA PHE A 273 3.96 7.92 26.57
C PHE A 273 5.49 8.12 26.49
N GLY A 274 5.94 9.21 25.89
CA GLY A 274 7.35 9.56 25.78
C GLY A 274 7.54 10.98 25.25
N SER A 275 8.65 11.60 25.60
CA SER A 275 9.06 12.89 25.04
C SER A 275 10.54 12.85 24.67
N LEU A 276 10.88 13.55 23.60
CA LEU A 276 12.28 13.79 23.27
C LEU A 276 12.78 15.03 24.03
N PRO A 277 13.90 14.95 24.77
CA PRO A 277 14.45 16.10 25.47
C PRO A 277 14.79 17.26 24.53
N SER A 278 15.28 16.93 23.33
CA SER A 278 15.73 17.87 22.30
C SER A 278 14.60 18.38 21.40
N PHE A 279 13.39 17.82 21.50
CA PHE A 279 12.35 18.05 20.51
C PHE A 279 10.95 18.16 21.15
N LYS A 280 10.45 19.39 21.25
CA LYS A 280 9.14 19.70 21.84
C LYS A 280 8.15 20.12 20.75
N ALA A 281 7.65 19.16 19.98
CA ALA A 281 6.70 19.40 18.89
C ALA A 281 5.48 20.22 19.34
N HIS A 282 4.95 19.92 20.54
CA HIS A 282 3.78 20.59 21.11
C HIS A 282 3.97 22.09 21.37
N GLN A 283 5.22 22.58 21.49
CA GLN A 283 5.52 24.00 21.74
C GLN A 283 5.74 24.81 20.46
N HIS A 284 5.67 24.16 19.30
CA HIS A 284 5.91 24.82 18.03
C HIS A 284 4.79 25.84 17.72
N PRO A 285 5.08 27.04 17.16
CA PRO A 285 4.06 28.06 16.91
C PRO A 285 2.94 27.66 15.94
N GLN A 286 3.13 26.57 15.19
CA GLN A 286 2.14 26.00 14.27
C GLN A 286 1.38 24.82 14.89
N ALA A 287 1.62 24.48 16.15
CA ALA A 287 0.85 23.46 16.84
C ALA A 287 -0.61 23.89 16.95
N PHE A 288 -1.52 22.97 16.66
CA PHE A 288 -2.95 23.16 16.78
C PHE A 288 -3.47 22.51 18.06
N GLN A 289 -4.56 23.06 18.58
CA GLN A 289 -5.23 22.52 19.75
C GLN A 289 -6.26 21.48 19.33
N ILE A 290 -6.11 20.28 19.86
CA ILE A 290 -7.12 19.26 19.95
C ILE A 290 -7.65 19.32 21.38
N LYS A 291 -8.97 19.34 21.54
CA LYS A 291 -9.61 19.20 22.84
C LYS A 291 -10.21 17.80 22.90
N PRO A 292 -9.51 16.80 23.47
CA PRO A 292 -10.14 15.54 23.81
C PRO A 292 -11.37 15.83 24.68
N THR A 293 -12.47 15.14 24.43
CA THR A 293 -13.61 15.27 25.33
C THR A 293 -13.22 14.75 26.71
N SER A 294 -13.57 15.48 27.77
CA SER A 294 -13.34 15.06 29.15
C SER A 294 -14.05 13.74 29.48
N ARG A 295 -15.05 13.36 28.68
CA ARG A 295 -15.76 12.08 28.74
C ARG A 295 -14.93 10.87 28.27
N TRP A 296 -13.74 11.08 27.70
CA TRP A 296 -12.87 9.99 27.25
C TRP A 296 -11.61 9.91 28.12
N PRO A 297 -11.71 9.56 29.41
CA PRO A 297 -10.55 9.48 30.31
C PRO A 297 -9.52 8.42 29.88
N TRP A 298 -9.94 7.47 29.03
CA TRP A 298 -9.08 6.45 28.43
C TRP A 298 -8.33 6.93 27.17
N PHE A 299 -8.75 8.05 26.55
CA PHE A 299 -8.13 8.55 25.33
C PHE A 299 -6.98 9.51 25.65
N TYR A 300 -5.76 8.99 25.56
CA TYR A 300 -4.56 9.80 25.82
C TYR A 300 -4.06 10.47 24.53
N LEU A 301 -4.25 11.77 24.41
CA LEU A 301 -3.61 12.60 23.39
C LEU A 301 -3.30 13.97 24.00
N HIS A 302 -2.07 14.44 23.84
CA HIS A 302 -1.71 15.76 24.32
C HIS A 302 -2.51 16.83 23.56
N GLU A 303 -3.08 17.82 24.25
CA GLU A 303 -3.98 18.80 23.63
C GLU A 303 -3.33 19.59 22.50
N GLN A 304 -2.05 19.92 22.65
CA GLN A 304 -1.29 20.57 21.59
C GLN A 304 -0.59 19.52 20.72
N GLN A 305 -0.96 19.46 19.45
CA GLN A 305 -0.35 18.60 18.44
C GLN A 305 0.21 19.44 17.31
N LEU A 306 1.39 19.08 16.81
CA LEU A 306 1.94 19.69 15.60
C LEU A 306 1.56 18.92 14.34
N LEU A 307 1.51 17.59 14.46
CA LEU A 307 1.34 16.66 13.35
C LEU A 307 0.40 15.54 13.78
N LEU A 308 -0.39 15.05 12.83
CA LEU A 308 -1.14 13.81 12.97
C LEU A 308 -0.31 12.64 12.43
N PHE A 309 -0.50 11.46 13.02
CA PHE A 309 0.17 10.25 12.56
C PHE A 309 -0.86 9.17 12.24
N PHE A 310 -0.74 8.56 11.07
CA PHE A 310 -1.58 7.44 10.66
C PHE A 310 -0.70 6.27 10.25
N GLN A 311 -1.18 5.07 10.56
CA GLN A 311 -0.64 3.86 9.97
C GLN A 311 -1.41 3.53 8.70
N ASP A 312 -0.80 2.80 7.77
CA ASP A 312 -1.53 2.30 6.59
C ASP A 312 -2.70 1.40 7.04
N PRO A 313 -3.97 1.82 6.78
CA PRO A 313 -5.13 1.04 7.17
C PRO A 313 -5.25 -0.28 6.38
N THR A 314 -4.69 -0.38 5.18
CA THR A 314 -4.63 -1.62 4.40
C THR A 314 -3.80 -2.68 5.12
N HIS A 315 -2.67 -2.26 5.71
CA HIS A 315 -1.81 -3.12 6.51
C HIS A 315 -2.49 -3.51 7.83
N LEU A 316 -3.28 -2.62 8.43
CA LEU A 316 -4.10 -2.96 9.60
C LEU A 316 -5.14 -4.03 9.28
N VAL A 317 -5.88 -3.87 8.18
CA VAL A 317 -6.91 -4.82 7.72
C VAL A 317 -6.32 -6.19 7.41
N THR A 318 -5.21 -6.24 6.67
CA THR A 318 -4.53 -7.51 6.35
C THR A 318 -3.92 -8.17 7.60
N LYS A 319 -3.42 -7.40 8.57
CA LYS A 319 -3.00 -7.96 9.88
C LYS A 319 -4.17 -8.57 10.65
N TRP A 320 -5.33 -7.91 10.66
CA TRP A 320 -6.54 -8.44 11.29
C TRP A 320 -6.97 -9.76 10.65
N ARG A 321 -7.00 -9.85 9.31
CA ARG A 321 -7.22 -11.12 8.60
C ARG A 321 -6.16 -12.15 8.98
N ASN A 322 -4.88 -11.82 8.88
CA ASN A 322 -3.79 -12.77 9.14
C ASN A 322 -3.81 -13.31 10.57
N ARG A 323 -4.36 -12.54 11.52
CA ARG A 323 -4.57 -12.99 12.89
C ARG A 323 -5.64 -14.09 12.97
N LEU A 324 -6.74 -13.98 12.23
CA LEU A 324 -7.75 -15.04 12.09
C LEU A 324 -7.16 -16.31 11.47
N LEU A 325 -6.28 -16.16 10.48
CA LEU A 325 -5.64 -17.30 9.79
C LEU A 325 -4.49 -17.94 10.59
N SER A 326 -4.06 -17.32 11.69
CA SER A 326 -2.91 -17.78 12.46
C SER A 326 -3.33 -18.83 13.48
N SER A 327 -2.65 -19.98 13.47
CA SER A 327 -2.75 -20.98 14.53
C SER A 327 -1.96 -20.61 15.80
N ALA A 328 -1.30 -19.46 15.82
CA ALA A 328 -0.38 -19.10 16.92
C ALA A 328 -1.09 -18.68 18.21
N ALA A 329 -2.38 -18.36 18.16
CA ALA A 329 -3.17 -18.11 19.36
C ALA A 329 -4.65 -18.34 19.09
N GLU A 330 -5.36 -18.78 20.12
CA GLU A 330 -6.81 -18.81 20.14
C GLU A 330 -7.36 -17.38 20.18
N LEU A 331 -8.38 -17.12 19.35
CA LEU A 331 -9.10 -15.87 19.33
C LEU A 331 -10.47 -16.08 19.98
N CYS A 332 -10.81 -15.21 20.93
CA CYS A 332 -12.13 -15.21 21.55
C CYS A 332 -12.60 -13.80 21.87
N PHE A 333 -13.93 -13.64 21.85
CA PHE A 333 -14.63 -12.45 22.34
C PHE A 333 -15.57 -12.89 23.48
N GLY A 334 -15.21 -12.55 24.72
CA GLY A 334 -15.86 -13.11 25.90
C GLY A 334 -15.80 -14.65 25.91
N ASN A 335 -16.96 -15.29 25.80
CA ASN A 335 -17.09 -16.76 25.75
C ASN A 335 -17.21 -17.34 24.33
N GLN A 336 -17.21 -16.48 23.30
CA GLN A 336 -17.36 -16.90 21.91
C GLN A 336 -15.98 -17.14 21.28
N PHE A 337 -15.81 -18.29 20.65
CA PHE A 337 -14.59 -18.61 19.92
C PHE A 337 -14.64 -18.09 18.49
N ILE A 338 -13.50 -17.61 18.01
CA ILE A 338 -13.31 -17.16 16.64
C ILE A 338 -12.43 -18.20 15.97
N LEU A 339 -13.00 -18.96 15.06
CA LEU A 339 -12.34 -20.09 14.40
C LEU A 339 -12.33 -19.89 12.89
N ILE A 340 -11.17 -20.13 12.28
CA ILE A 340 -11.03 -20.19 10.84
C ILE A 340 -11.78 -21.39 10.23
N ASN A 341 -11.96 -22.46 11.03
CA ASN A 341 -12.70 -23.64 10.60
C ASN A 341 -14.14 -23.32 10.21
N HIS A 342 -14.78 -22.34 10.85
CA HIS A 342 -16.12 -21.88 10.43
C HIS A 342 -16.15 -21.46 8.95
N LEU A 343 -15.06 -20.86 8.44
CA LEU A 343 -14.97 -20.48 7.03
C LEU A 343 -14.57 -21.65 6.13
N HIS A 344 -13.74 -22.57 6.62
CA HIS A 344 -13.46 -23.82 5.89
C HIS A 344 -14.72 -24.66 5.71
N ASP A 345 -15.55 -24.75 6.74
CA ASP A 345 -16.79 -25.52 6.74
C ASP A 345 -17.78 -24.92 5.75
N ILE A 346 -17.93 -23.58 5.71
CA ILE A 346 -18.74 -22.90 4.69
C ILE A 346 -18.23 -23.18 3.27
N ILE A 347 -16.93 -23.05 3.02
CA ILE A 347 -16.35 -23.24 1.68
C ILE A 347 -16.48 -24.69 1.17
N ASN A 348 -16.46 -25.66 2.08
CA ASN A 348 -16.56 -27.08 1.73
C ASN A 348 -17.97 -27.64 1.96
N ASN A 349 -18.96 -26.80 2.29
CA ASN A 349 -20.32 -27.24 2.56
C ASN A 349 -21.02 -27.61 1.24
N GLU A 350 -21.78 -28.70 1.23
CA GLU A 350 -22.61 -29.07 0.08
C GLU A 350 -23.87 -28.18 -0.06
N THR A 351 -24.26 -27.50 1.02
CA THR A 351 -25.47 -26.65 1.09
C THR A 351 -25.25 -25.28 0.44
N TYR A 352 -24.02 -24.75 0.50
CA TYR A 352 -23.70 -23.41 0.02
C TYR A 352 -22.70 -23.50 -1.13
N SER A 353 -23.04 -22.88 -2.25
CA SER A 353 -22.15 -22.75 -3.39
C SER A 353 -21.26 -21.51 -3.25
N LYS A 354 -20.20 -21.45 -4.06
CA LYS A 354 -19.35 -20.27 -4.19
C LYS A 354 -20.13 -19.00 -4.54
N LEU A 355 -21.26 -19.11 -5.25
CA LEU A 355 -22.09 -17.95 -5.59
C LEU A 355 -22.82 -17.39 -4.36
N ASP A 356 -23.08 -18.22 -3.36
CA ASP A 356 -23.76 -17.83 -2.13
C ASP A 356 -22.79 -17.12 -1.17
N HIS A 357 -21.59 -17.67 -0.97
CA HIS A 357 -20.65 -17.13 0.03
C HIS A 357 -19.49 -16.29 -0.55
N GLY A 358 -19.21 -16.39 -1.86
CA GLY A 358 -18.19 -15.60 -2.56
C GLY A 358 -16.73 -15.91 -2.25
N LEU A 359 -16.46 -16.92 -1.39
CA LEU A 359 -15.11 -17.29 -0.93
C LEU A 359 -14.49 -18.42 -1.78
N THR A 360 -13.16 -18.48 -1.76
CA THR A 360 -12.36 -19.57 -2.33
C THR A 360 -11.29 -20.01 -1.33
N LYS A 361 -10.71 -21.21 -1.52
CA LYS A 361 -9.65 -21.73 -0.64
C LYS A 361 -8.44 -20.79 -0.53
N SER A 362 -8.14 -20.01 -1.58
CA SER A 362 -7.05 -19.02 -1.55
C SER A 362 -7.36 -17.82 -0.67
N ASP A 363 -8.63 -17.45 -0.48
CA ASP A 363 -9.03 -16.29 0.33
C ASP A 363 -8.74 -16.50 1.83
N ILE A 364 -8.63 -17.75 2.28
CA ILE A 364 -8.26 -18.14 3.65
C ILE A 364 -6.88 -18.80 3.74
N ASN A 365 -6.06 -18.69 2.70
CA ASN A 365 -4.72 -19.24 2.70
C ASN A 365 -3.75 -18.37 3.54
N PRO A 366 -3.11 -18.90 4.60
CA PRO A 366 -2.20 -18.15 5.45
C PRO A 366 -0.87 -17.77 4.78
N LYS A 367 -0.52 -18.39 3.64
CA LYS A 367 0.73 -18.08 2.92
C LYS A 367 0.68 -16.72 2.22
N ASP A 368 -0.50 -16.31 1.78
CA ASP A 368 -0.69 -15.01 1.11
C ASP A 368 -1.11 -13.94 2.12
N ARG A 369 -0.09 -13.35 2.76
CA ARG A 369 -0.26 -12.38 3.86
C ARG A 369 -0.65 -10.98 3.40
N GLN A 370 -0.53 -10.69 2.11
CA GLN A 370 -0.78 -9.37 1.52
C GLN A 370 -2.12 -9.30 0.77
N ASN A 371 -2.93 -10.36 0.84
CA ASN A 371 -4.20 -10.47 0.13
C ASN A 371 -5.28 -9.55 0.70
N PHE A 372 -5.28 -8.28 0.29
CA PHE A 372 -6.33 -7.35 0.69
C PHE A 372 -7.70 -7.68 0.07
N SER A 373 -7.75 -8.22 -1.15
CA SER A 373 -9.01 -8.54 -1.83
C SER A 373 -9.83 -9.59 -1.07
N SER A 374 -9.17 -10.57 -0.46
CA SER A 374 -9.80 -11.54 0.43
C SER A 374 -10.42 -10.90 1.67
N CYS A 375 -9.85 -9.81 2.20
CA CYS A 375 -10.43 -9.08 3.33
C CYS A 375 -11.80 -8.49 2.95
N LEU A 376 -11.95 -7.97 1.73
CA LEU A 376 -13.24 -7.46 1.24
C LEU A 376 -14.28 -8.57 1.13
N LYS A 377 -13.90 -9.72 0.56
CA LYS A 377 -14.80 -10.88 0.43
C LYS A 377 -15.24 -11.43 1.79
N LEU A 378 -14.32 -11.48 2.76
CA LEU A 378 -14.61 -11.88 4.13
C LEU A 378 -15.58 -10.94 4.86
N THR A 379 -15.89 -9.78 4.27
CA THR A 379 -16.83 -8.79 4.82
C THR A 379 -18.10 -8.62 3.98
N SER A 380 -18.37 -9.56 3.06
CA SER A 380 -19.58 -9.54 2.24
C SER A 380 -20.85 -9.74 3.09
N ALA A 381 -21.95 -9.16 2.63
CA ALA A 381 -23.24 -9.30 3.31
C ALA A 381 -23.73 -10.75 3.27
N ASP A 382 -23.53 -11.42 2.14
CA ASP A 382 -24.00 -12.81 1.94
C ASP A 382 -23.29 -13.78 2.91
N LEU A 383 -21.97 -13.61 3.10
CA LEU A 383 -21.22 -14.41 4.09
C LEU A 383 -21.71 -14.14 5.52
N PHE A 384 -22.04 -12.89 5.85
CA PHE A 384 -22.55 -12.55 7.19
C PHE A 384 -23.90 -13.18 7.46
N GLN A 385 -24.77 -13.27 6.45
CA GLN A 385 -26.06 -13.95 6.58
C GLN A 385 -25.86 -15.44 6.89
N ILE A 386 -25.00 -16.11 6.12
CA ILE A 386 -24.69 -17.55 6.33
C ILE A 386 -24.11 -17.80 7.73
N LEU A 387 -23.18 -16.96 8.19
CA LEU A 387 -22.63 -17.07 9.54
C LEU A 387 -23.70 -16.82 10.61
N ASN A 388 -24.56 -15.82 10.42
CA ASN A 388 -25.62 -15.51 11.38
C ASN A 388 -26.64 -16.64 11.55
N ASP A 389 -26.85 -17.46 10.51
CA ASP A 389 -27.74 -18.62 10.56
C ASP A 389 -27.15 -19.81 11.32
N ASP A 390 -25.82 -19.85 11.55
CA ASP A 390 -25.14 -20.89 12.33
C ASP A 390 -24.82 -20.42 13.77
N VAL A 391 -25.45 -21.08 14.74
CA VAL A 391 -25.31 -20.84 16.19
C VAL A 391 -23.88 -20.94 16.73
N ASN A 392 -22.96 -21.61 16.02
CA ASN A 392 -21.58 -21.79 16.46
C ASN A 392 -20.62 -20.68 15.99
N THR A 393 -21.05 -19.87 15.03
CA THR A 393 -20.20 -18.83 14.42
C THR A 393 -20.34 -17.39 14.94
N PRO A 394 -21.14 -17.03 15.98
CA PRO A 394 -21.30 -15.64 16.43
C PRO A 394 -19.97 -14.90 16.68
N GLY A 395 -18.98 -15.58 17.26
CA GLY A 395 -17.65 -14.99 17.48
C GLY A 395 -16.96 -14.59 16.17
N THR A 396 -16.94 -15.49 15.19
CA THR A 396 -16.36 -15.21 13.86
C THR A 396 -17.14 -14.12 13.12
N LEU A 397 -18.48 -14.12 13.20
CA LEU A 397 -19.31 -13.07 12.62
C LEU A 397 -18.95 -11.68 13.16
N ILE A 398 -18.91 -11.52 14.49
CA ILE A 398 -18.54 -10.26 15.13
C ILE A 398 -17.13 -9.83 14.72
N TYR A 399 -16.17 -10.76 14.68
CA TYR A 399 -14.80 -10.47 14.27
C TYR A 399 -14.69 -9.94 12.83
N LEU A 400 -15.49 -10.48 11.92
CA LEU A 400 -15.53 -10.02 10.52
C LEU A 400 -16.35 -8.73 10.35
N GLN A 401 -17.40 -8.52 11.15
CA GLN A 401 -18.10 -7.23 11.20
C GLN A 401 -17.17 -6.11 11.68
N MET A 402 -16.33 -6.36 12.69
CA MET A 402 -15.30 -5.41 13.12
C MET A 402 -14.32 -5.09 11.99
N LEU A 403 -13.88 -6.11 11.24
CA LEU A 403 -13.04 -5.91 10.05
C LEU A 403 -13.73 -5.00 9.02
N LYS A 404 -15.03 -5.21 8.76
CA LYS A 404 -15.84 -4.37 7.87
C LYS A 404 -15.88 -2.92 8.34
N MET A 405 -16.04 -2.68 9.64
CA MET A 405 -16.06 -1.32 10.18
C MET A 405 -14.72 -0.61 10.06
N ILE A 406 -13.58 -1.32 10.21
CA ILE A 406 -12.24 -0.75 9.94
C ILE A 406 -12.13 -0.34 8.47
N ILE A 407 -12.57 -1.20 7.54
CA ILE A 407 -12.53 -0.93 6.09
C ILE A 407 -13.40 0.29 5.75
N LEU A 408 -14.62 0.36 6.27
CA LEU A 408 -15.54 1.47 6.07
C LEU A 408 -14.98 2.79 6.63
N ALA A 409 -14.39 2.75 7.83
CA ALA A 409 -13.84 3.94 8.47
C ALA A 409 -12.62 4.51 7.74
N TYR A 410 -11.68 3.65 7.35
CA TYR A 410 -10.34 4.10 6.96
C TYR A 410 -9.93 3.80 5.51
N VAL A 411 -10.61 2.88 4.81
CA VAL A 411 -10.20 2.44 3.47
C VAL A 411 -11.17 2.90 2.38
N GLU A 412 -12.47 2.77 2.62
CA GLU A 412 -13.46 3.19 1.63
C GLU A 412 -13.39 4.69 1.37
N LYS A 413 -13.63 5.12 0.13
CA LYS A 413 -13.55 6.53 -0.27
C LYS A 413 -14.91 7.26 -0.20
N LYS A 414 -16.01 6.51 -0.35
CA LYS A 414 -17.37 7.04 -0.47
C LYS A 414 -18.04 7.45 0.85
N PRO A 415 -17.80 6.78 1.99
CA PRO A 415 -18.51 7.10 3.23
C PRO A 415 -18.31 8.55 3.68
N THR A 416 -19.39 9.12 4.19
CA THR A 416 -19.43 10.41 4.88
C THR A 416 -18.58 10.38 6.16
N ILE A 417 -18.22 11.55 6.67
CA ILE A 417 -17.48 11.66 7.93
C ILE A 417 -18.25 10.99 9.08
N ALA A 418 -19.57 11.15 9.13
CA ALA A 418 -20.42 10.55 10.16
C ALA A 418 -20.37 9.01 10.12
N GLU A 419 -20.48 8.41 8.93
CA GLU A 419 -20.37 6.95 8.76
C GLU A 419 -18.99 6.44 9.17
N ARG A 420 -17.91 7.18 8.84
CA ARG A 420 -16.56 6.83 9.28
C ARG A 420 -16.43 6.88 10.79
N MET A 421 -16.93 7.94 11.44
CA MET A 421 -16.90 8.08 12.89
C MET A 421 -17.67 6.93 13.57
N LEU A 422 -18.83 6.55 13.02
CA LEU A 422 -19.58 5.39 13.49
C LEU A 422 -18.76 4.10 13.38
N GLY A 423 -18.04 3.90 12.28
CA GLY A 423 -17.16 2.74 12.10
C GLY A 423 -15.99 2.69 13.07
N VAL A 424 -15.32 3.81 13.29
CA VAL A 424 -14.26 3.92 14.31
C VAL A 424 -14.82 3.61 15.70
N TRP A 425 -15.99 4.17 16.01
CA TRP A 425 -16.64 4.00 17.30
C TRP A 425 -17.04 2.55 17.56
N TYR A 426 -17.77 1.94 16.62
CA TYR A 426 -18.21 0.54 16.71
C TYR A 426 -17.01 -0.39 16.95
N PHE A 427 -15.95 -0.23 16.16
CA PHE A 427 -14.74 -1.01 16.33
C PHE A 427 -14.12 -0.82 17.72
N SER A 428 -13.99 0.42 18.19
CA SER A 428 -13.34 0.75 19.45
C SER A 428 -14.11 0.22 20.67
N VAL A 429 -15.44 0.31 20.64
CA VAL A 429 -16.31 -0.15 21.73
C VAL A 429 -16.38 -1.67 21.76
N GLU A 430 -16.66 -2.33 20.64
CA GLU A 430 -16.72 -3.80 20.57
C GLU A 430 -15.39 -4.45 20.97
N TYR A 431 -14.27 -3.87 20.51
CA TYR A 431 -12.94 -4.34 20.91
C TYR A 431 -12.69 -4.18 22.41
N GLY A 432 -13.09 -3.04 22.99
CA GLY A 432 -12.94 -2.75 24.41
C GLY A 432 -13.79 -3.66 25.31
N LEU A 433 -15.06 -3.86 24.95
CA LEU A 433 -16.02 -4.68 25.71
C LEU A 433 -15.65 -6.16 25.68
N HIS A 434 -15.31 -6.70 24.50
CA HIS A 434 -15.05 -8.13 24.36
C HIS A 434 -13.60 -8.54 24.62
N GLY A 435 -12.64 -7.62 24.46
CA GLY A 435 -11.23 -7.86 24.81
C GLY A 435 -10.96 -7.90 26.32
N SER A 436 -11.72 -7.13 27.11
CA SER A 436 -11.58 -7.08 28.58
C SER A 436 -12.13 -8.35 29.24
N ASN A 437 -13.24 -8.89 28.74
CA ASN A 437 -13.83 -10.14 29.21
C ASN A 437 -12.98 -11.39 28.90
N SER A 438 -12.14 -11.35 27.84
CA SER A 438 -11.20 -12.43 27.49
C SER A 438 -10.06 -12.58 28.52
N LYS A 439 -9.55 -11.47 29.08
CA LYS A 439 -8.54 -11.52 30.15
C LYS A 439 -9.07 -12.17 31.42
N HIS A 440 -10.35 -11.92 31.74
CA HIS A 440 -11.05 -12.53 32.87
C HIS A 440 -11.31 -14.02 32.70
N SER A 441 -11.64 -14.49 31.49
CA SER A 441 -11.82 -15.94 31.25
C SER A 441 -10.49 -16.70 31.31
N ILE A 442 -9.39 -16.08 30.89
CA ILE A 442 -8.02 -16.61 31.00
C ILE A 442 -7.54 -16.59 32.47
N GLN A 443 -7.76 -15.50 33.22
CA GLN A 443 -7.43 -15.44 34.66
C GLN A 443 -8.29 -16.40 35.49
N ARG A 444 -9.58 -16.55 35.20
CA ARG A 444 -10.43 -17.56 35.87
C ARG A 444 -10.04 -18.98 35.49
N LYS A 445 -9.58 -19.24 34.25
CA LYS A 445 -9.00 -20.54 33.86
C LYS A 445 -7.69 -20.82 34.59
N LEU A 446 -6.82 -19.81 34.77
CA LEU A 446 -5.59 -19.91 35.55
C LEU A 446 -5.87 -20.17 37.05
N GLN A 447 -6.83 -19.46 37.64
CA GLN A 447 -7.24 -19.69 39.03
C GLN A 447 -7.96 -21.03 39.23
N LYS A 448 -8.64 -21.58 38.20
CA LYS A 448 -9.22 -22.93 38.23
C LYS A 448 -8.20 -24.05 37.97
N THR A 449 -7.05 -23.76 37.39
CA THR A 449 -5.97 -24.74 37.18
C THR A 449 -4.96 -24.77 38.33
N GLU A 450 -4.96 -23.77 39.21
CA GLU A 450 -4.18 -23.81 40.46
C GLU A 450 -4.76 -24.78 41.52
N SER A 451 -5.99 -25.28 41.33
CA SER A 451 -6.58 -26.29 42.24
C SER A 451 -6.32 -27.75 41.84
N ASP A 452 -5.69 -28.02 40.69
CA ASP A 452 -5.31 -29.38 40.27
C ASP A 452 -3.94 -29.37 39.55
N ASN A 453 -2.91 -29.75 40.31
CA ASN A 453 -1.60 -30.27 39.88
C ASN A 453 -0.85 -29.61 38.69
N ASN A 454 0.27 -28.96 39.03
CA ASN A 454 1.54 -28.83 38.27
C ASN A 454 1.46 -28.86 36.73
N LEU A 455 1.18 -27.70 36.13
CA LEU A 455 1.51 -27.40 34.74
C LEU A 455 2.72 -26.48 34.67
N VAL A 456 3.84 -27.02 34.19
CA VAL A 456 5.05 -26.27 33.84
C VAL A 456 4.78 -25.47 32.57
N PHE A 457 4.91 -24.14 32.65
CA PHE A 457 4.88 -23.27 31.48
C PHE A 457 6.12 -23.49 30.59
N PRO A 458 6.00 -23.40 29.26
CA PRO A 458 7.16 -23.27 28.39
C PRO A 458 7.89 -21.97 28.74
N VAL A 459 9.13 -22.10 29.19
CA VAL A 459 10.05 -20.98 29.31
C VAL A 459 10.26 -20.39 27.92
N HIS A 460 9.71 -19.20 27.67
CA HIS A 460 10.13 -18.37 26.54
C HIS A 460 11.58 -17.93 26.78
N HIS A 461 12.54 -18.76 26.37
CA HIS A 461 13.92 -18.31 26.20
C HIS A 461 13.98 -17.37 25.01
N LYS A 462 13.80 -16.07 25.29
CA LYS A 462 14.54 -15.04 24.56
C LYS A 462 15.47 -14.41 25.58
N HIS A 463 16.74 -14.82 25.55
CA HIS A 463 17.80 -14.26 26.38
C HIS A 463 17.78 -12.73 26.25
N ARG A 464 17.22 -12.07 27.26
CA ARG A 464 17.40 -10.65 27.52
C ARG A 464 18.38 -10.62 28.68
N ASN A 465 19.60 -10.15 28.43
CA ASN A 465 20.56 -9.90 29.50
C ASN A 465 19.96 -8.81 30.40
N ASP A 466 19.54 -9.19 31.59
CA ASP A 466 19.05 -8.28 32.60
C ASP A 466 20.21 -7.41 33.11
N ARG A 467 20.16 -6.13 32.77
CA ARG A 467 20.77 -5.09 33.61
C ARG A 467 19.67 -4.60 34.55
N GLN A 468 19.78 -4.96 35.82
CA GLN A 468 19.00 -4.37 36.89
C GLN A 468 19.22 -2.85 36.92
N SER A 469 18.15 -2.08 36.74
CA SER A 469 18.08 -0.70 37.19
C SER A 469 16.86 -0.55 38.08
N SER A 470 17.10 -0.26 39.35
CA SER A 470 16.11 0.15 40.34
C SER A 470 15.31 1.35 39.85
N PHE A 471 13.99 1.22 39.69
CA PHE A 471 13.08 2.34 39.50
C PHE A 471 11.96 2.31 40.53
N THR A 472 11.60 3.52 40.94
CA THR A 472 10.91 3.91 42.17
C THR A 472 9.39 3.71 42.16
N GLN A 473 8.86 3.72 43.39
CA GLN A 473 7.54 3.42 43.92
C GLN A 473 6.34 4.24 43.38
N SER A 474 6.45 4.92 42.23
CA SER A 474 5.38 5.77 41.66
C SER A 474 4.49 5.08 40.62
N GLN A 475 4.67 3.77 40.39
CA GLN A 475 3.89 3.02 39.40
C GLN A 475 2.63 2.35 40.00
N SER A 476 2.43 2.39 41.32
CA SER A 476 1.37 1.61 42.00
C SER A 476 0.02 2.32 42.16
N GLU A 477 -0.12 3.58 41.73
CA GLU A 477 -1.39 4.32 41.90
C GLU A 477 -2.37 4.12 40.74
N ILE A 478 -1.92 3.69 39.57
CA ILE A 478 -2.80 3.38 38.42
C ILE A 478 -3.43 1.98 38.56
N ASP A 479 -2.78 1.08 39.31
CA ASP A 479 -3.27 -0.30 39.53
C ASP A 479 -4.48 -0.38 40.48
N GLN A 480 -4.88 0.74 41.11
CA GLN A 480 -5.97 0.76 42.11
C GLN A 480 -7.25 1.45 41.63
N ILE A 481 -7.22 2.14 40.48
CA ILE A 481 -8.44 2.53 39.79
C ILE A 481 -8.74 1.41 38.80
N ASP A 482 -9.76 0.60 39.11
CA ASP A 482 -10.24 -0.47 38.24
C ASP A 482 -10.42 0.08 36.82
N ILE A 483 -9.52 -0.30 35.92
CA ILE A 483 -9.59 -0.04 34.48
C ILE A 483 -10.96 -0.52 33.96
N GLU A 484 -11.54 -1.55 34.58
CA GLU A 484 -12.89 -2.04 34.34
C GLU A 484 -13.96 -0.99 34.63
N ARG A 485 -13.89 -0.31 35.79
CA ARG A 485 -14.82 0.77 36.12
C ARG A 485 -14.72 1.91 35.12
N ILE A 486 -13.50 2.28 34.73
CA ILE A 486 -13.27 3.33 33.71
C ILE A 486 -13.90 2.94 32.36
N ILE A 487 -13.76 1.68 31.94
CA ILE A 487 -14.33 1.18 30.68
C ILE A 487 -15.86 1.13 30.75
N THR A 488 -16.43 0.66 31.87
CA THR A 488 -17.89 0.57 32.06
C THR A 488 -18.54 1.95 32.18
N GLU A 489 -17.93 2.91 32.87
CA GLU A 489 -18.40 4.29 32.93
C GLU A 489 -18.35 4.95 31.55
N ALA A 490 -17.26 4.74 30.80
CA ALA A 490 -17.14 5.23 29.42
C ALA A 490 -18.18 4.59 28.48
N TYR A 491 -18.60 3.36 28.72
CA TYR A 491 -19.68 2.69 27.99
C TYR A 491 -21.04 3.34 28.26
N HIS A 492 -21.40 3.56 29.53
CA HIS A 492 -22.67 4.18 29.88
C HIS A 492 -22.77 5.63 29.39
N GLU A 493 -21.71 6.41 29.53
CA GLU A 493 -21.66 7.77 28.99
C GLU A 493 -21.76 7.79 27.45
N ALA A 494 -21.22 6.77 26.77
CA ALA A 494 -21.33 6.65 25.32
C ALA A 494 -22.74 6.24 24.86
N MET A 495 -23.43 5.37 25.61
CA MET A 495 -24.82 5.00 25.34
C MET A 495 -25.77 6.18 25.54
N ASP A 496 -25.57 6.99 26.59
CA ASP A 496 -26.37 8.21 26.81
C ASP A 496 -26.19 9.23 25.68
N MET A 497 -24.97 9.38 25.15
CA MET A 497 -24.72 10.22 23.97
C MET A 497 -25.34 9.66 22.68
N LEU A 498 -25.39 8.34 22.54
CA LEU A 498 -26.05 7.69 21.41
C LEU A 498 -27.56 7.89 21.46
N ASP A 499 -28.17 7.83 22.63
CA ASP A 499 -29.58 8.18 22.79
C ASP A 499 -29.84 9.66 22.46
N GLU A 500 -28.94 10.58 22.82
CA GLU A 500 -29.03 11.99 22.40
C GLU A 500 -28.83 12.18 20.88
N LEU A 501 -27.81 11.56 20.28
CA LEU A 501 -27.48 11.72 18.86
C LEU A 501 -28.42 10.95 17.92
N LEU A 502 -28.84 9.73 18.28
CA LEU A 502 -29.79 8.92 17.50
C LEU A 502 -31.21 9.46 17.64
N SER A 503 -31.64 9.95 18.80
CA SER A 503 -33.00 10.49 18.94
C SER A 503 -33.21 11.75 18.08
N GLU A 504 -32.20 12.61 17.94
CA GLU A 504 -32.28 13.76 17.04
C GLU A 504 -32.03 13.41 15.57
N TYR A 505 -31.12 12.49 15.25
CA TYR A 505 -30.76 12.17 13.86
C TYR A 505 -31.75 11.19 13.21
N VAL A 506 -32.13 10.10 13.89
CA VAL A 506 -32.99 9.04 13.34
C VAL A 506 -34.42 9.55 13.14
N PHE A 507 -34.98 10.34 14.07
CA PHE A 507 -36.33 10.90 13.90
C PHE A 507 -36.42 11.99 12.82
N LYS A 508 -35.32 12.71 12.53
CA LYS A 508 -35.28 13.74 11.47
C LYS A 508 -35.04 13.12 10.09
N GLN A 509 -34.20 12.08 9.99
CA GLN A 509 -33.98 11.35 8.75
C GLN A 509 -35.19 10.48 8.38
N LEU A 510 -35.75 9.69 9.30
CA LEU A 510 -36.89 8.81 9.01
C LEU A 510 -38.16 9.58 8.64
N ASN A 511 -38.40 10.75 9.23
CA ASN A 511 -39.55 11.60 8.85
C ASN A 511 -39.34 12.40 7.55
N SER A 512 -38.08 12.64 7.12
CA SER A 512 -37.80 13.43 5.91
C SER A 512 -37.63 12.59 4.64
N THR A 513 -37.32 11.29 4.76
CA THR A 513 -37.16 10.38 3.61
C THR A 513 -38.23 9.30 3.48
N SER A 514 -39.29 9.31 4.30
CA SER A 514 -40.46 8.45 4.12
C SER A 514 -41.31 8.91 2.91
N LYS A 515 -40.92 8.51 1.69
CA LYS A 515 -41.85 8.31 0.58
C LYS A 515 -41.97 6.81 0.32
N MET A 516 -43.15 6.28 0.57
CA MET A 516 -43.53 4.92 0.24
C MET A 516 -43.61 4.81 -1.29
N TYR A 517 -42.69 4.08 -1.91
CA TYR A 517 -42.76 3.73 -3.32
C TYR A 517 -43.37 2.33 -3.44
N ASP A 518 -44.55 2.27 -4.02
CA ASP A 518 -45.24 1.02 -4.36
C ASP A 518 -44.68 0.51 -5.69
N TYR A 519 -43.93 -0.60 -5.65
CA TYR A 519 -43.29 -1.20 -6.82
C TYR A 519 -44.12 -2.31 -7.46
N SER A 520 -45.43 -2.38 -7.20
CA SER A 520 -46.28 -3.45 -7.74
C SER A 520 -46.76 -3.24 -9.19
N SER A 521 -46.26 -2.26 -9.96
CA SER A 521 -46.88 -1.90 -11.26
C SER A 521 -45.97 -1.74 -12.48
N GLN A 522 -44.74 -2.26 -12.50
CA GLN A 522 -43.87 -2.14 -13.69
C GLN A 522 -43.20 -3.45 -14.17
N LEU A 523 -43.96 -4.54 -14.17
CA LEU A 523 -43.63 -5.76 -14.91
C LEU A 523 -44.67 -6.00 -16.00
N SER A 524 -44.62 -5.18 -17.05
CA SER A 524 -45.16 -5.54 -18.35
C SER A 524 -44.38 -4.79 -19.42
N ASN A 525 -43.80 -5.55 -20.35
CA ASN A 525 -43.02 -5.15 -21.52
C ASN A 525 -41.51 -5.05 -21.27
N ILE A 526 -40.80 -6.16 -21.50
CA ILE A 526 -39.78 -6.23 -22.55
C ILE A 526 -39.81 -7.67 -23.08
N ASP A 527 -40.00 -7.71 -24.40
CA ASP A 527 -40.20 -8.86 -25.27
C ASP A 527 -38.83 -9.43 -25.71
N GLY A 528 -38.88 -10.62 -26.30
CA GLY A 528 -37.78 -11.57 -26.46
C GLY A 528 -36.56 -11.10 -27.27
N GLY A 529 -35.41 -11.66 -26.89
CA GLY A 529 -34.15 -11.63 -27.61
C GLY A 529 -33.33 -12.86 -27.25
N GLU A 530 -33.52 -13.92 -28.04
CA GLU A 530 -32.79 -15.19 -28.08
C GLU A 530 -31.29 -15.07 -27.76
N PHE A 531 -30.81 -15.91 -26.86
CA PHE A 531 -29.45 -16.43 -26.91
C PHE A 531 -29.50 -17.93 -26.69
N GLU A 532 -29.17 -18.66 -27.76
CA GLU A 532 -29.04 -20.11 -27.81
C GLU A 532 -27.91 -20.57 -26.88
N ILE A 533 -28.23 -21.60 -26.11
CA ILE A 533 -27.29 -22.41 -25.33
C ILE A 533 -26.80 -23.51 -26.27
N ALA A 534 -25.49 -23.65 -26.41
CA ALA A 534 -24.88 -24.88 -26.91
C ALA A 534 -24.03 -25.44 -25.77
N ASP A 535 -24.44 -26.62 -25.33
CA ASP A 535 -23.78 -27.49 -24.37
C ASP A 535 -22.48 -28.09 -24.93
N ASP A 536 -21.83 -28.84 -24.05
CA ASP A 536 -20.93 -29.97 -24.29
C ASP A 536 -19.41 -29.72 -24.24
N ASP A 537 -18.90 -30.15 -23.09
CA ASP A 537 -18.04 -31.34 -22.95
C ASP A 537 -16.53 -31.19 -22.70
N GLU A 538 -16.14 -32.00 -21.73
CA GLU A 538 -14.82 -32.40 -21.28
C GLU A 538 -13.97 -32.91 -22.45
N ASP A 539 -12.67 -32.62 -22.42
CA ASP A 539 -11.67 -33.70 -22.49
C ASP A 539 -10.25 -33.18 -22.20
N GLU A 540 -9.58 -33.89 -21.31
CA GLU A 540 -8.12 -33.92 -21.21
C GLU A 540 -7.52 -34.40 -22.53
N THR A 541 -6.43 -33.79 -23.00
CA THR A 541 -5.32 -34.53 -23.60
C THR A 541 -4.08 -33.66 -23.71
N THR A 542 -2.98 -34.25 -23.25
CA THR A 542 -1.60 -33.93 -23.58
C THR A 542 -1.37 -34.00 -25.09
N ASP A 543 -0.50 -33.15 -25.64
CA ASP A 543 0.66 -33.62 -26.41
C ASP A 543 1.56 -32.46 -26.86
N ASP A 544 2.85 -32.73 -26.70
CA ASP A 544 3.99 -31.98 -27.22
C ASP A 544 3.95 -31.85 -28.74
N LEU A 545 4.31 -30.67 -29.26
CA LEU A 545 5.12 -30.56 -30.48
C LEU A 545 5.99 -29.30 -30.41
N ASN A 546 7.28 -29.53 -30.11
CA ASN A 546 8.38 -28.72 -30.61
C ASN A 546 8.44 -28.84 -32.14
N ILE A 547 8.57 -27.71 -32.83
CA ILE A 547 9.30 -27.58 -34.10
C ILE A 547 10.06 -26.25 -34.04
N ASP A 548 11.30 -26.33 -33.54
CA ASP A 548 12.58 -25.91 -34.15
C ASP A 548 12.45 -25.25 -35.57
N ASP A 549 13.28 -24.35 -36.06
CA ASP A 549 14.67 -24.05 -35.74
C ASP A 549 15.12 -22.84 -36.59
N ASP A 550 16.38 -22.45 -36.35
CA ASP A 550 17.32 -21.86 -37.31
C ASP A 550 17.35 -20.34 -37.50
N ASN A 551 18.22 -19.66 -36.74
CA ASN A 551 19.67 -19.62 -37.03
C ASN A 551 20.35 -18.57 -36.11
N ASN A 552 21.20 -19.03 -35.18
CA ASN A 552 22.66 -19.18 -35.29
C ASN A 552 23.45 -17.89 -35.01
N ASP A 553 24.12 -17.85 -33.85
CA ASP A 553 25.55 -18.15 -33.73
C ASP A 553 25.97 -17.84 -32.27
N SER A 554 26.20 -18.86 -31.43
CA SER A 554 27.48 -19.62 -31.30
C SER A 554 28.54 -18.77 -30.57
N PHE A 555 29.28 -19.20 -29.54
CA PHE A 555 29.75 -20.50 -29.05
C PHE A 555 29.74 -20.45 -27.49
N SER A 556 29.20 -21.46 -26.81
CA SER A 556 29.88 -22.71 -26.41
C SER A 556 30.82 -22.51 -25.19
N SER A 557 30.92 -23.42 -24.23
CA SER A 557 30.27 -24.71 -24.03
C SER A 557 30.90 -25.36 -22.80
N ASN A 558 30.07 -26.16 -22.14
CA ASN A 558 30.36 -27.38 -21.41
C ASN A 558 30.74 -27.26 -19.93
N ASP A 559 29.83 -27.63 -19.02
CA ASP A 559 29.25 -28.99 -18.78
C ASP A 559 30.31 -29.87 -18.08
N ASP A 560 30.03 -30.66 -17.06
CA ASP A 560 28.76 -31.33 -16.75
C ASP A 560 28.74 -31.80 -15.30
N TYR A 561 27.53 -32.09 -14.83
CA TYR A 561 27.22 -32.75 -13.57
C TYR A 561 27.51 -34.25 -13.63
N SER A 562 27.93 -34.84 -12.50
CA SER A 562 27.65 -36.25 -12.19
C SER A 562 27.65 -36.44 -10.67
N ASP A 563 26.47 -36.71 -10.12
CA ASP A 563 26.29 -37.46 -8.87
C ASP A 563 26.60 -38.93 -9.14
N ASP A 564 27.42 -39.56 -8.29
CA ASP A 564 27.34 -40.99 -8.02
C ASP A 564 27.98 -41.29 -6.65
N ASP A 565 27.22 -42.04 -5.84
CA ASP A 565 27.52 -42.50 -4.50
C ASP A 565 28.47 -43.72 -4.49
N GLU A 566 29.03 -43.95 -3.29
CA GLU A 566 29.56 -45.20 -2.72
C GLU A 566 31.07 -45.54 -2.82
N LYS A 567 31.66 -45.48 -1.61
CA LYS A 567 32.46 -46.50 -0.90
C LYS A 567 33.98 -46.57 -1.09
N ASP A 568 34.64 -46.29 0.05
CA ASP A 568 35.77 -47.01 0.70
C ASP A 568 37.06 -47.24 -0.13
N ASP A 569 38.29 -47.01 0.35
CA ASP A 569 38.78 -47.03 1.73
C ASP A 569 40.24 -46.50 1.76
N THR A 570 40.72 -46.24 2.98
CA THR A 570 42.11 -46.12 3.45
C THR A 570 42.81 -44.75 3.62
N ARG A 571 42.66 -44.26 4.87
CA ARG A 571 43.71 -44.00 5.89
C ARG A 571 44.67 -42.82 5.71
N ASP A 572 44.49 -41.83 6.58
CA ASP A 572 45.41 -41.65 7.72
C ASP A 572 44.66 -41.12 8.95
N LEU A 573 44.78 -41.87 10.05
CA LEU A 573 43.99 -41.74 11.28
C LEU A 573 44.95 -41.85 12.47
N ILE A 574 45.00 -40.82 13.32
CA ILE A 574 45.47 -40.95 14.70
C ILE A 574 44.37 -40.46 15.65
N ASN A 575 43.84 -41.44 16.39
CA ASN A 575 42.87 -41.39 17.46
C ASN A 575 43.41 -40.70 18.73
N THR A 576 42.49 -40.15 19.54
CA THR A 576 42.48 -40.44 20.98
C THR A 576 41.04 -40.54 21.50
N THR A 577 40.87 -41.50 22.42
CA THR A 577 39.67 -42.27 22.74
C THR A 577 38.85 -41.76 23.93
N LYS A 578 37.55 -42.09 23.90
CA LYS A 578 36.64 -42.22 25.04
C LYS A 578 37.16 -43.27 26.04
N LYS A 579 37.28 -42.91 27.32
CA LYS A 579 36.96 -43.74 28.50
C LYS A 579 37.08 -42.85 29.74
N ASP A 580 35.96 -42.65 30.43
CA ASP A 580 35.85 -42.98 31.85
C ASP A 580 34.37 -43.04 32.24
N PHE A 581 34.04 -44.14 32.91
CA PHE A 581 32.75 -44.47 33.50
C PHE A 581 32.92 -44.28 35.01
N THR A 582 32.00 -43.61 35.70
CA THR A 582 31.71 -43.96 37.11
C THR A 582 30.32 -43.47 37.53
N GLY A 583 29.41 -44.41 37.75
CA GLY A 583 28.56 -44.37 38.94
C GLY A 583 27.17 -43.74 38.82
N MET A 584 26.17 -44.61 38.93
CA MET A 584 24.76 -44.30 39.20
C MET A 584 24.57 -43.85 40.66
N LYS A 585 23.74 -42.84 40.91
CA LYS A 585 23.06 -42.64 42.19
C LYS A 585 21.56 -42.46 41.97
N VAL A 586 20.82 -43.52 42.28
CA VAL A 586 19.38 -43.52 42.52
C VAL A 586 19.16 -43.08 43.97
N PHE A 587 18.28 -42.11 44.20
CA PHE A 587 17.70 -41.89 45.53
C PHE A 587 16.23 -42.26 45.51
N ASN A 588 15.89 -43.27 46.31
CA ASN A 588 14.54 -43.68 46.63
C ASN A 588 13.85 -42.62 47.48
N LYS A 589 12.52 -42.54 47.35
CA LYS A 589 11.53 -42.12 48.36
C LYS A 589 12.10 -41.48 49.64
N ILE A 590 11.70 -40.23 49.89
CA ILE A 590 11.61 -39.70 51.26
C ILE A 590 10.12 -39.43 51.51
N GLU A 591 9.57 -40.13 52.49
CA GLU A 591 8.21 -39.98 53.01
C GLU A 591 8.09 -38.76 53.95
N PRO A 592 6.87 -38.24 54.17
CA PRO A 592 6.65 -36.95 54.80
C PRO A 592 6.59 -37.04 56.33
N HIS A 593 7.21 -36.09 57.01
CA HIS A 593 6.98 -35.67 58.41
C HIS A 593 7.67 -34.28 58.54
N LEU A 594 7.10 -33.21 59.08
CA LEU A 594 6.01 -32.96 60.03
C LEU A 594 5.34 -31.62 59.69
#